data_AF-A0A7Y4TQ80-F1
#
_entry.id   AF-A0A7Y4TQ80-F1
#
_cell.length_a   1.000
_cell.length_b   1.000
_cell.length_c   1.000
_cell.angle_alpha   90.00
_cell.angle_beta   90.00
_cell.angle_gamma   90.00
#
_symmetry.space_group_name_H-M   'P 1'
#
loop_
_entity.id
_entity.type
_entity.pdbx_description
1 polymer ?
#
loop_
_entity_poly.entity_id
_entity_poly.type
_entity_poly.pdbx_seq_one_letter_code
_entity_poly.pdbx_strand_id
1 'polypeptide(L)'
;MGYGNTHRQRAAALGAADAKTLLLASLPFVLATLTPAQLEQAQRVMDAAVLNPVVKKQYDDLMKKSIRAQSGNVIMRDENIVREADKAWEMMIYVHPADYSIRLDFTKLLEPDAFTPETDNPDEAAYLQKVRSILTGSGVWLRIGQPQVSAFVVDPRVFQVWLSVGPDGDNFFTIPTKNGQLTQEALFNTKTFGAGYSRDVNHGYVREELRREMDRLERQINDGIMQHNILSSDRRRAFIGVTAVSDALGGASFPDISIWNYSHRMLIKAREASIGGRNMTAARAYLLAAAAVTRNAAHLIAEYIDDTSSGAGKAVAILNVAKTAGEIAEIGLAITGGAAVIRGGTKAAASGTKMVVTRTEAEVDILLEKEFSKAIAKDPSLAADLKSWPAHVPGPAGTVNRSTSGAPKGLLTPRGYR
;
A
#
# COMPACT_ATOMS: atom_id res chain seq x y z
N MET A 1 19.76 -13.90 42.28
CA MET A 1 20.24 -15.30 42.19
C MET A 1 20.65 -15.54 40.75
N GLY A 2 21.94 -15.81 40.50
CA GLY A 2 22.45 -16.04 39.14
C GLY A 2 22.03 -17.42 38.65
N TYR A 3 21.65 -17.51 37.38
CA TYR A 3 21.42 -18.77 36.70
C TYR A 3 22.77 -19.54 36.61
N GLY A 4 22.95 -20.53 37.49
CA GLY A 4 24.21 -21.26 37.64
C GLY A 4 24.31 -22.49 36.71
N ASN A 5 25.54 -22.91 36.40
CA ASN A 5 25.84 -24.13 35.63
C ASN A 5 25.13 -25.38 36.16
N THR A 6 24.86 -25.44 37.47
CA THR A 6 24.13 -26.54 38.12
C THR A 6 22.68 -26.65 37.67
N HIS A 7 21.96 -25.54 37.47
CA HIS A 7 20.59 -25.57 36.96
C HIS A 7 20.56 -26.09 35.51
N ARG A 8 21.49 -25.63 34.68
CA ARG A 8 21.60 -26.06 33.28
C ARG A 8 21.87 -27.55 33.14
N GLN A 9 22.84 -28.09 33.88
CA GLN A 9 23.15 -29.52 33.84
C GLN A 9 21.95 -30.38 34.25
N ARG A 10 21.21 -29.94 35.28
CA ARG A 10 20.03 -30.66 35.77
C ARG A 10 18.87 -30.61 34.78
N ALA A 11 18.61 -29.44 34.19
CA ALA A 11 17.59 -29.29 33.15
C ALA A 11 17.92 -30.09 31.88
N ALA A 12 19.19 -30.07 31.44
CA ALA A 12 19.65 -30.87 30.32
C ALA A 12 19.47 -32.38 30.56
N ALA A 13 19.77 -32.86 31.78
CA ALA A 13 19.52 -34.26 32.16
C ALA A 13 18.03 -34.66 32.13
N LEU A 14 17.13 -33.69 32.31
CA LEU A 14 15.68 -33.88 32.21
C LEU A 14 15.15 -33.73 30.76
N GLY A 15 16.03 -33.45 29.80
CA GLY A 15 15.72 -33.30 28.38
C GLY A 15 15.36 -31.88 27.95
N ALA A 16 15.79 -30.85 28.69
CA ALA A 16 15.62 -29.46 28.25
C ALA A 16 16.41 -29.18 26.97
N ALA A 17 15.72 -28.69 25.95
CA ALA A 17 16.32 -28.32 24.68
C ALA A 17 17.37 -27.21 24.85
N ASP A 18 18.32 -27.18 23.92
CA ASP A 18 19.32 -26.12 23.85
C ASP A 18 18.80 -24.95 23.01
N ALA A 19 18.81 -23.74 23.57
CA ALA A 19 18.27 -22.56 22.93
C ALA A 19 19.02 -22.21 21.63
N LYS A 20 20.33 -22.42 21.60
CA LYS A 20 21.14 -22.16 20.41
C LYS A 20 20.79 -23.15 19.30
N THR A 21 20.66 -24.43 19.64
CA THR A 21 20.23 -25.47 18.66
C THR A 21 18.82 -25.21 18.14
N LEU A 22 17.88 -24.84 19.02
CA LEU A 22 16.51 -24.51 18.62
C LEU A 22 16.46 -23.33 17.65
N LEU A 23 17.15 -22.24 18.00
CA LEU A 23 17.20 -21.03 17.16
C LEU A 23 17.95 -21.27 15.85
N LEU A 24 19.01 -22.08 15.85
CA LEU A 24 19.71 -22.44 14.62
C LEU A 24 18.79 -23.18 13.63
N ALA A 25 17.90 -24.04 14.14
CA ALA A 25 16.98 -24.81 13.31
C ALA A 25 15.79 -24.01 12.79
N SER A 26 15.36 -22.97 13.52
CA SER A 26 14.10 -22.24 13.27
C SER A 26 14.30 -20.81 12.78
N LEU A 27 15.25 -20.07 13.36
CA LEU A 27 15.52 -18.66 13.10
C LEU A 27 17.03 -18.37 13.09
N PRO A 28 17.80 -18.98 12.18
CA PRO A 28 19.27 -18.86 12.15
C PRO A 28 19.77 -17.41 12.00
N PHE A 29 19.04 -16.55 11.30
CA PHE A 29 19.40 -15.14 11.14
C PHE A 29 19.26 -14.38 12.48
N VAL A 30 18.21 -14.68 13.24
CA VAL A 30 18.01 -14.08 14.58
C VAL A 30 19.14 -14.52 15.51
N LEU A 31 19.53 -15.80 15.48
CA LEU A 31 20.63 -16.30 16.31
C LEU A 31 21.93 -15.50 16.10
N ALA A 32 22.25 -15.13 14.86
CA ALA A 32 23.43 -14.35 14.54
C ALA A 32 23.39 -12.92 15.12
N THR A 33 22.20 -12.40 15.43
CA THR A 33 22.00 -11.03 15.95
C THR A 33 21.79 -10.95 17.46
N LEU A 34 21.52 -12.09 18.11
CA LEU A 34 21.26 -12.14 19.54
C LEU A 34 22.52 -11.87 20.36
N THR A 35 22.35 -11.11 21.44
CA THR A 35 23.38 -10.94 22.46
C THR A 35 23.48 -12.19 23.36
N PRO A 36 24.63 -12.42 24.02
CA PRO A 36 24.77 -13.53 24.96
C PRO A 36 23.73 -13.53 26.09
N ALA A 37 23.38 -12.34 26.60
CA ALA A 37 22.37 -12.20 27.66
C ALA A 37 20.97 -12.60 27.19
N GLN A 38 20.60 -12.25 25.95
CA GLN A 38 19.31 -12.65 25.37
C GLN A 38 19.25 -14.16 25.12
N LEU A 39 20.35 -14.77 24.67
CA LEU A 39 20.42 -16.22 24.51
C LEU A 39 20.34 -16.95 25.87
N GLU A 40 20.96 -16.40 26.91
CA GLU A 40 20.85 -16.93 28.27
C GLU A 40 19.42 -16.80 28.82
N GLN A 41 18.74 -15.67 28.56
CA GLN A 41 17.33 -15.50 28.90
C GLN A 41 16.47 -16.58 28.23
N ALA A 42 16.67 -16.84 26.93
CA ALA A 42 15.97 -17.89 26.20
C ALA A 42 16.23 -19.28 26.83
N GLN A 43 17.50 -19.59 27.14
CA GLN A 43 17.87 -20.85 27.77
C GLN A 43 17.21 -21.01 29.15
N ARG A 44 17.17 -19.94 29.94
CA ARG A 44 16.58 -19.94 31.28
C ARG A 44 15.08 -20.28 31.23
N VAL A 45 14.34 -19.70 30.29
CA VAL A 45 12.92 -20.01 30.07
C VAL A 45 12.73 -21.49 29.73
N MET A 46 13.55 -22.01 28.83
CA MET A 46 13.46 -23.40 28.39
C MET A 46 13.80 -24.39 29.52
N ASP A 47 14.85 -24.11 30.27
CA ASP A 47 15.28 -24.93 31.40
C ASP A 47 14.26 -24.91 32.54
N ALA A 48 13.70 -23.74 32.83
CA ALA A 48 12.65 -23.59 33.84
C ALA A 48 11.42 -24.44 33.53
N ALA A 49 11.00 -24.51 32.26
CA ALA A 49 9.79 -25.26 31.90
C ALA A 49 9.93 -26.77 32.14
N VAL A 50 11.16 -27.31 32.08
CA VAL A 50 11.43 -28.73 32.35
C VAL A 50 11.76 -28.97 33.83
N LEU A 51 12.57 -28.10 34.44
CA LEU A 51 13.04 -28.28 35.82
C LEU A 51 11.96 -27.94 36.86
N ASN A 52 11.24 -26.83 36.70
CA ASN A 52 10.30 -26.33 37.70
C ASN A 52 9.15 -27.31 38.01
N PRO A 53 8.55 -28.03 37.04
CA PRO A 53 7.53 -29.02 37.36
C PRO A 53 8.04 -30.17 38.24
N VAL A 54 9.28 -30.62 38.00
CA VAL A 54 9.91 -31.70 38.80
C VAL A 54 10.22 -31.22 40.21
N VAL A 55 10.81 -30.02 40.33
CA VAL A 55 11.11 -29.41 41.62
C VAL A 55 9.84 -29.15 42.43
N LYS A 56 8.79 -28.63 41.78
CA LYS A 56 7.49 -28.41 42.42
C LYS A 56 6.88 -29.71 42.93
N LYS A 57 6.92 -30.78 42.14
CA LYS A 57 6.45 -32.11 42.58
C LYS A 57 7.24 -32.61 43.79
N GLN A 58 8.57 -32.46 43.78
CA GLN A 58 9.41 -32.85 44.92
C GLN A 58 9.07 -32.05 46.18
N TYR A 59 8.87 -30.74 46.05
CA TYR A 59 8.42 -29.88 47.13
C TYR A 59 7.06 -30.34 47.67
N ASP A 60 6.07 -30.55 46.80
CA ASP A 60 4.72 -30.99 47.18
C ASP A 60 4.75 -32.36 47.89
N ASP A 61 5.56 -33.30 47.40
CA ASP A 61 5.75 -34.63 48.00
C ASP A 61 6.39 -34.53 49.40
N LEU A 62 7.39 -33.66 49.60
CA LEU A 62 8.01 -33.41 50.90
C LEU A 62 7.03 -32.73 51.86
N MET A 63 6.31 -31.70 51.39
CA MET A 63 5.29 -31.02 52.18
C MET A 63 4.17 -31.97 52.62
N LYS A 64 3.80 -32.93 51.77
CA LYS A 64 2.83 -33.97 52.11
C LYS A 64 3.38 -34.96 53.15
N LYS A 65 4.65 -35.37 53.01
CA LYS A 65 5.35 -36.24 53.99
C LYS A 65 5.59 -35.56 55.33
N SER A 66 5.68 -34.23 55.36
CA SER A 66 5.92 -33.49 56.59
C SER A 66 4.76 -33.58 57.59
N ILE A 67 3.56 -33.97 57.16
CA ILE A 67 2.36 -34.01 58.01
C ILE A 67 2.50 -35.12 59.06
N ARG A 68 2.68 -34.75 60.33
CA ARG A 68 2.75 -35.68 61.47
C ARG A 68 1.39 -35.95 62.09
N ALA A 69 0.54 -34.93 62.16
CA ALA A 69 -0.83 -35.03 62.65
C ALA A 69 -1.68 -33.95 62.00
N GLN A 70 -2.94 -34.25 61.74
CA GLN A 70 -3.93 -33.30 61.24
C GLN A 70 -5.18 -33.36 62.12
N SER A 71 -5.58 -32.22 62.68
CA SER A 71 -6.84 -32.09 63.42
C SER A 71 -7.58 -30.85 62.94
N GLY A 72 -8.69 -31.05 62.24
CA GLY A 72 -9.41 -29.98 61.53
C GLY A 72 -8.50 -29.24 60.53
N ASN A 73 -8.40 -27.92 60.71
CA ASN A 73 -7.55 -27.04 59.87
C ASN A 73 -6.10 -26.93 60.36
N VAL A 74 -5.76 -27.55 61.50
CA VAL A 74 -4.40 -27.50 62.06
C VAL A 74 -3.62 -28.69 61.54
N ILE A 75 -2.56 -28.40 60.78
CA ILE A 75 -1.62 -29.38 60.25
C ILE A 75 -0.32 -29.24 61.05
N MET A 76 -0.02 -30.22 61.91
CA MET A 76 1.28 -30.30 62.56
C MET A 76 2.28 -30.91 61.57
N ARG A 77 3.30 -30.12 61.20
CA ARG A 77 4.35 -30.53 60.27
C ARG A 77 5.68 -30.77 60.98
N ASP A 78 6.46 -31.69 60.44
CA ASP A 78 7.86 -31.89 60.78
C ASP A 78 8.71 -30.74 60.24
N GLU A 79 9.30 -29.95 61.12
CA GLU A 79 10.11 -28.79 60.74
C GLU A 79 11.34 -29.16 59.90
N ASN A 80 11.93 -30.35 60.11
CA ASN A 80 13.09 -30.78 59.34
C ASN A 80 12.71 -31.07 57.88
N ILE A 81 11.58 -31.74 57.67
CA ILE A 81 11.07 -32.05 56.34
C ILE A 81 10.58 -30.78 55.62
N VAL A 82 10.01 -29.81 56.35
CA VAL A 82 9.65 -28.49 55.80
C VAL A 82 10.91 -27.75 55.32
N ARG A 83 11.99 -27.70 56.12
CA ARG A 83 13.25 -27.09 55.68
C ARG A 83 13.87 -27.77 54.46
N GLU A 84 13.73 -29.09 54.34
CA GLU A 84 14.15 -29.82 53.14
C GLU A 84 13.28 -29.48 51.93
N ALA A 85 11.96 -29.30 52.12
CA ALA A 85 11.07 -28.83 51.09
C ALA A 85 11.47 -27.42 50.63
N ASP A 86 11.71 -26.49 51.55
CA ASP A 86 12.13 -25.12 51.22
C ASP A 86 13.44 -25.11 50.42
N LYS A 87 14.43 -25.92 50.81
CA LYS A 87 15.66 -26.11 50.02
C LYS A 87 15.41 -26.67 48.62
N ALA A 88 14.43 -27.56 48.47
CA ALA A 88 14.02 -28.03 47.14
C ALA A 88 13.39 -26.89 46.34
N TRP A 89 12.53 -26.07 46.96
CA TRP A 89 11.89 -24.92 46.33
C TRP A 89 12.88 -23.86 45.84
N GLU A 90 13.96 -23.62 46.60
CA GLU A 90 15.06 -22.72 46.20
C GLU A 90 15.74 -23.15 44.89
N MET A 91 15.61 -24.42 44.47
CA MET A 91 16.15 -24.91 43.20
C MET A 91 15.29 -24.54 41.98
N MET A 92 14.13 -23.90 42.17
CA MET A 92 13.31 -23.40 41.07
C MET A 92 14.02 -22.25 40.34
N ILE A 93 13.86 -22.23 39.02
CA ILE A 93 14.31 -21.11 38.20
C ILE A 93 13.16 -20.10 38.14
N TYR A 94 13.39 -18.91 38.68
CA TYR A 94 12.42 -17.81 38.54
C TYR A 94 12.38 -17.31 37.10
N VAL A 95 11.18 -17.34 36.51
CA VAL A 95 10.91 -16.84 35.16
C VAL A 95 9.68 -15.94 35.24
N HIS A 96 9.86 -14.69 34.82
CA HIS A 96 8.78 -13.73 34.70
C HIS A 96 8.03 -13.95 33.38
N PRO A 97 6.71 -13.68 33.27
CA PRO A 97 6.00 -13.77 32.00
C PRO A 97 6.65 -12.97 30.84
N ALA A 98 7.30 -11.86 31.17
CA ALA A 98 8.05 -11.06 30.21
C ALA A 98 9.30 -11.79 29.65
N ASP A 99 9.86 -12.76 30.37
CA ASP A 99 11.08 -13.45 29.95
C ASP A 99 10.84 -14.32 28.70
N TYR A 100 9.60 -14.73 28.45
CA TYR A 100 9.16 -15.42 27.22
C TYR A 100 9.20 -14.54 25.97
N SER A 101 9.52 -13.25 26.13
CA SER A 101 9.54 -12.23 25.09
C SER A 101 10.86 -11.49 25.14
N ILE A 102 11.66 -11.63 24.08
CA ILE A 102 12.95 -10.96 23.99
C ILE A 102 12.85 -9.88 22.92
N ARG A 103 12.98 -8.61 23.32
CA ARG A 103 13.02 -7.50 22.36
C ARG A 103 14.30 -7.60 21.54
N LEU A 104 14.17 -7.59 20.22
CA LEU A 104 15.28 -7.63 19.27
C LEU A 104 15.56 -6.24 18.73
N ASP A 105 16.82 -6.04 18.31
CA ASP A 105 17.17 -4.91 17.47
C ASP A 105 16.76 -5.21 16.03
N PHE A 106 15.56 -4.75 15.67
CA PHE A 106 15.00 -5.01 14.35
C PHE A 106 15.85 -4.44 13.22
N THR A 107 16.68 -3.42 13.48
CA THR A 107 17.54 -2.83 12.45
C THR A 107 18.59 -3.80 11.91
N LYS A 108 19.04 -4.74 12.76
CA LYS A 108 19.95 -5.82 12.38
C LYS A 108 19.27 -6.98 11.67
N LEU A 109 17.94 -7.04 11.73
CA LEU A 109 17.13 -8.09 11.12
C LEU A 109 16.61 -7.70 9.73
N LEU A 110 16.62 -6.41 9.40
CA LEU A 110 16.09 -5.88 8.16
C LEU A 110 16.99 -6.21 6.97
N GLU A 111 16.34 -6.61 5.88
CA GLU A 111 16.96 -6.59 4.57
C GLU A 111 17.15 -5.13 4.08
N PRO A 112 18.24 -4.79 3.36
CA PRO A 112 18.52 -3.42 2.93
C PRO A 112 17.39 -2.75 2.15
N ASP A 113 16.59 -3.53 1.41
CA ASP A 113 15.50 -3.09 0.57
C ASP A 113 14.10 -3.32 1.18
N ALA A 114 14.00 -3.78 2.44
CA ALA A 114 12.72 -4.12 3.09
C ALA A 114 11.70 -2.96 3.17
N PHE A 115 12.15 -1.72 3.00
CA PHE A 115 11.30 -0.51 2.97
C PHE A 115 11.40 0.27 1.66
N THR A 116 11.94 -0.34 0.61
CA THR A 116 11.95 0.24 -0.72
C THR A 116 10.61 -0.06 -1.39
N PRO A 117 9.87 0.94 -1.89
CA PRO A 117 8.63 0.70 -2.63
C PRO A 117 8.90 -0.16 -3.88
N GLU A 118 8.07 -1.18 -4.11
CA GLU A 118 8.13 -1.97 -5.34
C GLU A 118 7.42 -1.26 -6.51
N THR A 119 6.46 -0.39 -6.19
CA THR A 119 5.67 0.36 -7.18
C THR A 119 5.95 1.85 -7.12
N ASP A 120 5.50 2.56 -8.17
CA ASP A 120 5.54 4.02 -8.22
C ASP A 120 4.34 4.68 -7.52
N ASN A 121 3.54 3.89 -6.78
CA ASN A 121 2.42 4.39 -5.99
C ASN A 121 2.91 5.13 -4.73
N PRO A 122 2.61 6.43 -4.56
CA PRO A 122 3.01 7.18 -3.37
C PRO A 122 2.37 6.64 -2.08
N ASP A 123 1.21 5.99 -2.17
CA ASP A 123 0.55 5.38 -1.02
C ASP A 123 1.40 4.23 -0.44
N GLU A 124 2.12 3.49 -1.29
CA GLU A 124 3.04 2.43 -0.85
C GLU A 124 4.21 3.02 -0.05
N ALA A 125 4.86 4.07 -0.56
CA ALA A 125 5.96 4.72 0.13
C ALA A 125 5.53 5.30 1.48
N ALA A 126 4.34 5.92 1.54
CA ALA A 126 3.77 6.43 2.79
C ALA A 126 3.46 5.29 3.77
N TYR A 127 2.92 4.18 3.26
CA TYR A 127 2.63 3.00 4.07
C TYR A 127 3.89 2.34 4.64
N LEU A 128 4.96 2.22 3.86
CA LEU A 128 6.25 1.70 4.32
C LEU A 128 6.85 2.55 5.45
N GLN A 129 6.72 3.88 5.38
CA GLN A 129 7.10 4.76 6.49
C GLN A 129 6.26 4.52 7.74
N LYS A 130 4.94 4.29 7.58
CA LYS A 130 4.06 3.93 8.69
C LYS A 130 4.47 2.60 9.32
N VAL A 131 4.78 1.57 8.53
CA VAL A 131 5.31 0.29 9.04
C VAL A 131 6.60 0.49 9.82
N ARG A 132 7.53 1.29 9.28
CA ARG A 132 8.78 1.64 9.98
C ARG A 132 8.52 2.32 11.32
N SER A 133 7.55 3.25 11.39
CA SER A 133 7.19 3.93 12.65
C SER A 133 6.61 2.96 13.69
N ILE A 134 5.79 2.00 13.25
CA ILE A 134 5.22 0.95 14.12
C ILE A 134 6.32 0.04 14.65
N LEU A 135 7.24 -0.41 13.80
CA LEU A 135 8.37 -1.24 14.23
C LEU A 135 9.31 -0.50 15.18
N THR A 136 9.48 0.81 14.99
CA THR A 136 10.27 1.65 15.90
C THR A 136 9.59 1.79 17.28
N GLY A 137 8.27 2.01 17.29
CA GLY A 137 7.49 2.17 18.52
C GLY A 137 7.30 0.85 19.28
N SER A 138 6.73 -0.16 18.63
CA SER A 138 6.37 -1.45 19.23
C SER A 138 7.56 -2.41 19.35
N GLY A 139 8.54 -2.31 18.47
CA GLY A 139 9.67 -3.25 18.40
C GLY A 139 9.32 -4.60 17.78
N VAL A 140 10.36 -5.35 17.43
CA VAL A 140 10.26 -6.77 17.04
C VAL A 140 10.70 -7.63 18.22
N TRP A 141 9.94 -8.68 18.49
CA TRP A 141 10.14 -9.53 19.66
C TRP A 141 10.27 -10.99 19.23
N LEU A 142 11.30 -11.66 19.75
CA LEU A 142 11.42 -13.10 19.74
C LEU A 142 10.53 -13.68 20.83
N ARG A 143 9.63 -14.57 20.43
CA ARG A 143 8.72 -15.28 21.33
C ARG A 143 9.19 -16.70 21.48
N ILE A 144 9.09 -17.19 22.72
CA ILE A 144 9.38 -18.58 23.07
C ILE A 144 8.10 -19.13 23.67
N GLY A 145 7.62 -20.25 23.15
CA GLY A 145 6.41 -20.90 23.63
C GLY A 145 6.50 -22.40 23.48
N GLN A 146 5.52 -23.09 24.06
CA GLN A 146 5.39 -24.53 23.94
C GLN A 146 4.10 -24.84 23.19
N PRO A 147 4.15 -25.66 22.13
CA PRO A 147 2.94 -26.02 21.41
C PRO A 147 2.04 -26.85 22.33
N GLN A 148 0.74 -26.61 22.20
CA GLN A 148 -0.25 -27.50 22.80
C GLN A 148 -0.26 -28.82 22.03
N VAL A 149 0.03 -29.92 22.73
CA VAL A 149 0.00 -31.29 22.17
C VAL A 149 -1.44 -31.82 22.19
N SER A 150 -2.24 -31.34 23.13
CA SER A 150 -3.70 -31.51 23.18
C SER A 150 -4.33 -30.31 23.89
N ALA A 151 -5.67 -30.25 23.97
CA ALA A 151 -6.42 -29.12 24.56
C ALA A 151 -5.97 -28.73 25.98
N PHE A 152 -5.30 -29.63 26.72
CA PHE A 152 -4.86 -29.38 28.11
C PHE A 152 -3.44 -29.82 28.41
N VAL A 153 -2.70 -30.39 27.44
CA VAL A 153 -1.36 -30.94 27.68
C VAL A 153 -0.32 -30.19 26.86
N VAL A 154 0.65 -29.64 27.58
CA VAL A 154 1.85 -29.00 27.03
C VAL A 154 3.03 -29.90 27.35
N ASP A 155 3.78 -30.31 26.32
CA ASP A 155 5.03 -31.04 26.54
C ASP A 155 6.13 -30.05 26.95
N PRO A 156 6.70 -30.17 28.15
CA PRO A 156 7.70 -29.23 28.64
C PRO A 156 9.01 -29.25 27.83
N ARG A 157 9.23 -30.28 27.01
CA ARG A 157 10.47 -30.49 26.24
C ARG A 157 10.41 -29.92 24.83
N VAL A 158 9.21 -29.66 24.31
CA VAL A 158 9.01 -29.17 22.96
C VAL A 158 8.78 -27.67 23.00
N PHE A 159 9.55 -26.94 22.20
CA PHE A 159 9.46 -25.49 22.10
C PHE A 159 9.27 -25.05 20.66
N GLN A 160 8.57 -23.93 20.50
CA GLN A 160 8.48 -23.18 19.27
C GLN A 160 8.95 -21.75 19.52
N VAL A 161 9.60 -21.19 18.51
CA VAL A 161 10.02 -19.80 18.52
C VAL A 161 9.51 -19.11 17.27
N TRP A 162 9.10 -17.85 17.43
CA TRP A 162 8.60 -17.04 16.32
C TRP A 162 8.87 -15.57 16.59
N LEU A 163 8.79 -14.76 15.53
CA LEU A 163 8.90 -13.31 15.62
C LEU A 163 7.51 -12.69 15.71
N SER A 164 7.39 -11.59 16.46
CA SER A 164 6.15 -10.82 16.58
C SER A 164 6.42 -9.32 16.63
N VAL A 165 5.43 -8.53 16.22
CA VAL A 165 5.41 -7.08 16.37
C VAL A 165 4.82 -6.71 17.72
N GLY A 166 5.61 -6.08 18.58
CA GLY A 166 5.19 -5.79 19.95
C GLY A 166 5.30 -6.99 20.91
N PRO A 167 5.11 -6.73 22.22
CA PRO A 167 5.26 -7.73 23.26
C PRO A 167 4.06 -8.66 23.41
N ASP A 168 2.95 -8.43 22.71
CA ASP A 168 1.76 -9.27 22.77
C ASP A 168 1.72 -10.17 21.52
N GLY A 169 2.10 -11.43 21.72
CA GLY A 169 2.32 -12.41 20.66
C GLY A 169 1.05 -13.00 20.05
N ASP A 170 -0.03 -12.22 19.95
CA ASP A 170 -1.26 -12.67 19.30
C ASP A 170 -0.99 -13.04 17.84
N ASN A 171 -1.75 -14.01 17.32
CA ASN A 171 -1.62 -14.52 15.95
C ASN A 171 -1.74 -13.44 14.85
N PHE A 172 -2.18 -12.22 15.18
CA PHE A 172 -2.25 -11.08 14.27
C PHE A 172 -0.92 -10.32 14.11
N PHE A 173 0.00 -10.46 15.07
CA PHE A 173 1.29 -9.78 15.11
C PHE A 173 2.47 -10.70 14.82
N THR A 174 2.24 -12.01 14.66
CA THR A 174 3.27 -12.96 14.24
C THR A 174 3.81 -12.64 12.85
N ILE A 175 5.13 -12.53 12.74
CA ILE A 175 5.83 -12.27 11.49
C ILE A 175 6.23 -13.63 10.89
N PRO A 176 5.65 -14.04 9.75
CA PRO A 176 5.98 -15.32 9.13
C PRO A 176 7.31 -15.23 8.39
N THR A 177 8.41 -15.58 9.07
CA THR A 177 9.76 -15.64 8.49
C THR A 177 10.28 -17.07 8.49
N LYS A 178 10.98 -17.49 7.42
CA LYS A 178 11.62 -18.82 7.37
C LYS A 178 12.95 -18.89 8.13
N ASN A 179 13.73 -17.82 8.10
CA ASN A 179 15.08 -17.77 8.68
C ASN A 179 15.25 -16.71 9.78
N GLY A 180 14.23 -15.88 10.03
CA GLY A 180 14.28 -14.77 10.98
C GLY A 180 14.68 -13.40 10.38
N GLN A 181 14.94 -13.33 9.08
CA GLN A 181 15.19 -12.07 8.38
C GLN A 181 13.87 -11.34 8.07
N LEU A 182 13.86 -10.02 8.24
CA LEU A 182 12.71 -9.16 7.97
C LEU A 182 12.80 -8.63 6.54
N THR A 183 12.24 -9.40 5.61
CA THR A 183 12.01 -8.98 4.22
C THR A 183 10.70 -8.22 4.10
N GLN A 184 10.53 -7.45 3.02
CA GLN A 184 9.26 -6.75 2.75
C GLN A 184 8.08 -7.74 2.67
N GLU A 185 8.28 -8.86 1.98
CA GLU A 185 7.29 -9.93 1.89
C GLU A 185 6.91 -10.49 3.27
N ALA A 186 7.89 -10.75 4.14
CA ALA A 186 7.62 -11.26 5.47
C ALA A 186 6.84 -10.26 6.34
N LEU A 187 7.17 -8.97 6.22
CA LEU A 187 6.42 -7.90 6.88
C LEU A 187 4.98 -7.86 6.36
N PHE A 188 4.75 -7.86 5.05
CA PHE A 188 3.39 -7.81 4.48
C PHE A 188 2.58 -9.08 4.70
N ASN A 189 3.23 -10.24 4.83
CA ASN A 189 2.55 -11.48 5.21
C ASN A 189 2.14 -11.51 6.70
N THR A 190 2.59 -10.54 7.51
CA THR A 190 2.03 -10.32 8.85
C THR A 190 0.59 -9.82 8.70
N LYS A 191 -0.39 -10.48 9.32
CA LYS A 191 -1.83 -10.13 9.15
C LYS A 191 -2.11 -8.64 9.35
N THR A 192 -1.51 -8.03 10.36
CA THR A 192 -1.66 -6.60 10.66
C THR A 192 -1.15 -5.71 9.52
N PHE A 193 0.04 -5.98 8.99
CA PHE A 193 0.63 -5.17 7.93
C PHE A 193 0.07 -5.50 6.56
N GLY A 194 -0.29 -6.75 6.27
CA GLY A 194 -0.93 -7.13 5.00
C GLY A 194 -2.32 -6.55 4.87
N ALA A 195 -3.13 -6.59 5.93
CA ALA A 195 -4.45 -5.95 5.94
C ALA A 195 -4.35 -4.44 5.78
N GLY A 196 -3.38 -3.81 6.47
CA GLY A 196 -3.10 -2.38 6.30
C GLY A 196 -2.62 -2.03 4.90
N TYR A 197 -1.77 -2.86 4.27
CA TYR A 197 -1.29 -2.65 2.91
C TYR A 197 -2.44 -2.73 1.90
N SER A 198 -3.31 -3.74 2.05
CA SER A 198 -4.48 -3.86 1.19
C SER A 198 -5.39 -2.63 1.29
N ARG A 199 -5.65 -2.14 2.51
CA ARG A 199 -6.50 -0.97 2.73
C ARG A 199 -5.86 0.34 2.27
N ASP A 200 -4.62 0.59 2.67
CA ASP A 200 -3.96 1.88 2.52
C ASP A 200 -3.27 2.03 1.15
N VAL A 201 -2.92 0.92 0.46
CA VAL A 201 -2.22 0.92 -0.84
C VAL A 201 -3.09 0.32 -1.95
N ASN A 202 -3.57 -0.92 -1.80
CA ASN A 202 -4.37 -1.56 -2.87
C ASN A 202 -5.73 -0.89 -3.07
N HIS A 203 -6.32 -0.37 -1.99
CA HIS A 203 -7.52 0.46 -1.96
C HIS A 203 -7.21 1.89 -1.50
N GLY A 204 -5.96 2.30 -1.67
CA GLY A 204 -5.46 3.62 -1.29
C GLY A 204 -6.16 4.76 -2.02
N TYR A 205 -5.99 5.96 -1.48
CA TYR A 205 -6.63 7.17 -1.98
C TYR A 205 -6.28 7.43 -3.45
N VAL A 206 -5.01 7.29 -3.83
CA VAL A 206 -4.55 7.60 -5.19
C VAL A 206 -5.18 6.67 -6.21
N ARG A 207 -5.22 5.37 -5.91
CA ARG A 207 -5.76 4.38 -6.84
C ARG A 207 -7.27 4.49 -6.99
N GLU A 208 -8.00 4.70 -5.89
CA GLU A 208 -9.45 4.89 -5.95
C GLU A 208 -9.83 6.19 -6.64
N GLU A 209 -9.10 7.28 -6.41
CA GLU A 209 -9.39 8.55 -7.07
C GLU A 209 -9.06 8.51 -8.56
N LEU A 210 -7.93 7.88 -8.94
CA LEU A 210 -7.59 7.66 -10.34
C LEU A 210 -8.67 6.80 -11.04
N ARG A 211 -9.16 5.75 -10.38
CA ARG A 211 -10.25 4.91 -10.90
C ARG A 211 -11.54 5.71 -11.09
N ARG A 212 -11.92 6.54 -10.11
CA ARG A 212 -13.10 7.40 -10.20
C ARG A 212 -13.02 8.37 -11.38
N GLU A 213 -11.86 8.96 -11.61
CA GLU A 213 -11.67 9.88 -12.73
C GLU A 213 -11.62 9.15 -14.08
N MET A 214 -11.08 7.93 -14.16
CA MET A 214 -11.23 7.07 -15.35
C MET A 214 -12.70 6.80 -15.66
N ASP A 215 -13.49 6.39 -14.66
CA ASP A 215 -14.92 6.10 -14.82
C ASP A 215 -15.74 7.37 -15.15
N ARG A 216 -15.29 8.54 -14.68
CA ARG A 216 -15.90 9.83 -15.01
C ARG A 216 -15.59 10.26 -16.45
N LEU A 217 -14.34 10.14 -16.87
CA LEU A 217 -13.95 10.46 -18.25
C LEU A 217 -14.61 9.52 -19.24
N GLU A 218 -14.73 8.23 -18.91
CA GLU A 218 -15.44 7.26 -19.75
C GLU A 218 -16.88 7.69 -20.03
N ARG A 219 -17.60 8.12 -18.98
CA ARG A 219 -18.96 8.64 -19.13
C ARG A 219 -19.00 9.85 -20.04
N GLN A 220 -18.06 10.79 -19.89
CA GLN A 220 -17.99 11.97 -20.76
C GLN A 220 -17.71 11.62 -22.22
N ILE A 221 -16.81 10.65 -22.47
CA ILE A 221 -16.55 10.15 -23.82
C ILE A 221 -17.82 9.54 -24.42
N ASN A 222 -18.52 8.68 -23.65
CA ASN A 222 -19.74 8.03 -24.10
C ASN A 222 -20.88 9.03 -24.35
N ASP A 223 -21.05 10.02 -23.48
CA ASP A 223 -22.02 11.10 -23.65
C ASP A 223 -21.71 11.94 -24.90
N GLY A 224 -20.43 12.26 -25.13
CA GLY A 224 -19.97 12.96 -26.33
C GLY A 224 -20.23 12.18 -27.62
N ILE A 225 -19.95 10.87 -27.62
CA ILE A 225 -20.26 9.96 -28.74
C ILE A 225 -21.77 9.93 -29.00
N MET A 226 -22.59 9.82 -27.94
CA MET A 226 -24.05 9.81 -28.06
C MET A 226 -24.56 11.11 -28.67
N GLN A 227 -24.09 12.27 -28.20
CA GLN A 227 -24.49 13.57 -28.76
C GLN A 227 -24.03 13.73 -30.21
N HIS A 228 -22.82 13.30 -30.54
CA HIS A 228 -22.32 13.29 -31.91
C HIS A 228 -23.23 12.44 -32.81
N ASN A 229 -23.66 11.26 -32.36
CA ASN A 229 -24.60 10.41 -33.10
C ASN A 229 -25.97 11.06 -33.30
N ILE A 230 -26.50 11.74 -32.28
CA ILE A 230 -27.76 12.50 -32.38
C ILE A 230 -27.62 13.59 -33.44
N LEU A 231 -26.56 14.40 -33.39
CA LEU A 231 -26.29 15.46 -34.38
C LEU A 231 -26.14 14.89 -35.80
N SER A 232 -25.44 13.76 -35.95
CA SER A 232 -25.30 13.07 -37.23
C SER A 232 -26.65 12.55 -37.76
N SER A 233 -27.52 12.04 -36.87
CA SER A 233 -28.88 11.60 -37.23
C SER A 233 -29.77 12.77 -37.63
N ASP A 234 -29.76 13.86 -36.83
CA ASP A 234 -30.49 15.08 -37.10
C ASP A 234 -30.08 15.67 -38.46
N ARG A 235 -28.77 15.71 -38.75
CA ARG A 235 -28.24 16.13 -40.06
C ARG A 235 -28.77 15.26 -41.21
N ARG A 236 -28.75 13.93 -41.05
CA ARG A 236 -29.29 13.00 -42.07
C ARG A 236 -30.80 13.15 -42.26
N ARG A 237 -31.55 13.49 -41.22
CA ARG A 237 -33.01 13.74 -41.30
C ARG A 237 -33.33 15.09 -41.91
N ALA A 238 -32.55 16.13 -41.59
CA ALA A 238 -32.66 17.47 -42.17
C ALA A 238 -32.20 17.54 -43.64
N PHE A 239 -31.60 16.46 -44.16
CA PHE A 239 -31.19 16.28 -45.55
C PHE A 239 -32.35 16.33 -46.56
N ILE A 240 -33.61 16.25 -46.11
CA ILE A 240 -34.77 16.58 -46.94
C ILE A 240 -34.93 18.12 -46.96
N GLY A 241 -34.05 18.79 -47.72
CA GLY A 241 -34.28 20.15 -48.25
C GLY A 241 -33.55 21.34 -47.62
N VAL A 242 -32.99 21.27 -46.40
CA VAL A 242 -32.49 22.49 -45.69
C VAL A 242 -30.98 22.49 -45.42
N THR A 243 -30.33 21.33 -45.19
CA THR A 243 -28.87 21.29 -44.92
C THR A 243 -28.01 21.56 -46.16
N ALA A 244 -28.51 21.26 -47.36
CA ALA A 244 -27.78 21.55 -48.60
C ALA A 244 -27.58 23.05 -48.86
N VAL A 245 -28.39 23.92 -48.23
CA VAL A 245 -28.26 25.38 -48.34
C VAL A 245 -27.39 25.95 -47.21
N SER A 246 -27.44 25.36 -46.00
CA SER A 246 -26.58 25.77 -44.87
C SER A 246 -25.13 25.30 -45.02
N ASP A 247 -24.88 24.06 -45.45
CA ASP A 247 -23.52 23.54 -45.69
C ASP A 247 -22.89 24.16 -46.96
N ALA A 248 -23.71 24.66 -47.89
CA ALA A 248 -23.24 25.37 -49.09
C ALA A 248 -23.03 26.89 -48.87
N LEU A 249 -23.60 27.48 -47.81
CA LEU A 249 -23.46 28.92 -47.50
C LEU A 249 -22.60 29.20 -46.25
N GLY A 250 -22.31 28.21 -45.39
CA GLY A 250 -21.38 28.30 -44.26
C GLY A 250 -20.52 27.03 -44.17
N GLY A 251 -19.34 27.06 -44.76
CA GLY A 251 -18.50 25.89 -45.07
C GLY A 251 -17.83 25.14 -43.91
N ALA A 252 -18.57 24.71 -42.89
CA ALA A 252 -18.03 23.87 -41.81
C ALA A 252 -18.29 22.37 -42.09
N SER A 253 -17.24 21.57 -42.28
CA SER A 253 -17.35 20.11 -42.42
C SER A 253 -17.65 19.46 -41.05
N PHE A 254 -18.78 18.75 -40.93
CA PHE A 254 -19.09 18.01 -39.70
C PHE A 254 -18.00 16.95 -39.40
N PRO A 255 -17.41 16.95 -38.19
CA PRO A 255 -16.36 16.01 -37.81
C PRO A 255 -16.82 14.55 -37.90
N ASP A 256 -15.91 13.63 -38.24
CA ASP A 256 -16.20 12.19 -38.21
C ASP A 256 -16.26 11.66 -36.77
N ILE A 257 -17.07 10.62 -36.53
CA ILE A 257 -17.21 10.02 -35.19
C ILE A 257 -15.91 9.41 -34.67
N SER A 258 -14.97 9.06 -35.56
CA SER A 258 -13.67 8.50 -35.20
C SER A 258 -12.78 9.45 -34.37
N ILE A 259 -13.11 10.74 -34.25
CA ILE A 259 -12.41 11.67 -33.34
C ILE A 259 -12.40 11.17 -31.88
N TRP A 260 -13.40 10.38 -31.48
CA TRP A 260 -13.51 9.81 -30.13
C TRP A 260 -12.67 8.54 -29.91
N ASN A 261 -12.25 7.85 -30.98
CA ASN A 261 -11.51 6.58 -30.87
C ASN A 261 -10.18 6.72 -30.12
N TYR A 262 -9.53 7.88 -30.28
CA TYR A 262 -8.26 8.17 -29.62
C TYR A 262 -8.43 8.36 -28.11
N SER A 263 -9.46 9.09 -27.69
CA SER A 263 -9.80 9.26 -26.27
C SER A 263 -10.04 7.91 -25.59
N HIS A 264 -10.82 7.04 -26.23
CA HIS A 264 -11.13 5.72 -25.71
C HIS A 264 -9.88 4.83 -25.64
N ARG A 265 -9.03 4.85 -26.67
CA ARG A 265 -7.77 4.09 -26.69
C ARG A 265 -6.83 4.52 -25.55
N MET A 266 -6.70 5.83 -25.32
CA MET A 266 -5.85 6.34 -24.23
C MET A 266 -6.42 6.00 -22.86
N LEU A 267 -7.74 6.04 -22.69
CA LEU A 267 -8.38 5.58 -21.46
C LEU A 267 -8.13 4.10 -21.18
N ILE A 268 -8.19 3.23 -22.21
CA ILE A 268 -7.85 1.80 -22.07
C ILE A 268 -6.39 1.64 -21.61
N LYS A 269 -5.44 2.31 -22.28
CA LYS A 269 -4.02 2.28 -21.86
C LYS A 269 -3.82 2.77 -20.43
N ALA A 270 -4.58 3.79 -20.01
CA ALA A 270 -4.58 4.28 -18.65
C ALA A 270 -5.04 3.20 -17.65
N ARG A 271 -6.13 2.49 -17.97
CA ARG A 271 -6.63 1.38 -17.15
C ARG A 271 -5.60 0.25 -17.07
N GLU A 272 -5.02 -0.16 -18.20
CA GLU A 272 -3.99 -1.21 -18.27
C GLU A 272 -2.76 -0.86 -17.42
N ALA A 273 -2.25 0.37 -17.52
CA ALA A 273 -1.12 0.83 -16.72
C ALA A 273 -1.42 0.92 -15.21
N SER A 274 -2.69 1.09 -14.83
CA SER A 274 -3.12 1.13 -13.42
C SER A 274 -3.25 -0.25 -12.76
N ILE A 275 -3.19 -1.34 -13.55
CA ILE A 275 -3.38 -2.69 -13.03
C ILE A 275 -2.28 -3.01 -12.00
N GLY A 276 -2.72 -3.44 -10.81
CA GLY A 276 -1.82 -3.89 -9.76
C GLY A 276 -0.95 -2.80 -9.13
N GLY A 277 -1.19 -1.51 -9.40
CA GLY A 277 -0.41 -0.45 -8.74
C GLY A 277 0.94 -0.13 -9.36
N ARG A 278 1.41 -0.91 -10.34
CA ARG A 278 2.82 -0.92 -10.75
C ARG A 278 3.29 0.31 -11.53
N ASN A 279 2.42 0.95 -12.30
CA ASN A 279 2.79 2.07 -13.17
C ASN A 279 1.74 3.19 -13.14
N MET A 280 1.49 3.71 -11.94
CA MET A 280 0.54 4.80 -11.67
C MET A 280 0.91 6.11 -12.38
N THR A 281 2.20 6.35 -12.60
CA THR A 281 2.71 7.50 -13.37
C THR A 281 2.25 7.40 -14.83
N ALA A 282 2.43 6.24 -15.47
CA ALA A 282 1.99 6.04 -16.85
C ALA A 282 0.46 6.05 -16.96
N ALA A 283 -0.24 5.41 -16.02
CA ALA A 283 -1.71 5.41 -15.96
C ALA A 283 -2.28 6.84 -15.96
N ARG A 284 -1.71 7.71 -15.14
CA ARG A 284 -2.08 9.12 -15.10
C ARG A 284 -1.78 9.84 -16.41
N ALA A 285 -0.60 9.63 -17.00
CA ALA A 285 -0.23 10.29 -18.24
C ALA A 285 -1.18 9.93 -19.40
N TYR A 286 -1.56 8.66 -19.51
CA TYR A 286 -2.57 8.21 -20.46
C TYR A 286 -3.96 8.77 -20.15
N LEU A 287 -4.33 8.89 -18.87
CA LEU A 287 -5.61 9.49 -18.49
C LEU A 287 -5.67 10.99 -18.82
N LEU A 288 -4.59 11.73 -18.60
CA LEU A 288 -4.46 13.12 -19.00
C LEU A 288 -4.53 13.27 -20.52
N ALA A 289 -3.89 12.36 -21.27
CA ALA A 289 -3.98 12.34 -22.73
C ALA A 289 -5.42 12.11 -23.18
N ALA A 290 -6.09 11.11 -22.60
CA ALA A 290 -7.48 10.83 -22.89
C ALA A 290 -8.37 12.06 -22.63
N ALA A 291 -8.18 12.77 -21.52
CA ALA A 291 -8.94 13.97 -21.20
C ALA A 291 -8.69 15.12 -22.18
N ALA A 292 -7.43 15.36 -22.56
CA ALA A 292 -7.06 16.38 -23.54
C ALA A 292 -7.66 16.08 -24.93
N VAL A 293 -7.56 14.83 -25.41
CA VAL A 293 -8.16 14.42 -26.69
C VAL A 293 -9.68 14.60 -26.66
N THR A 294 -10.32 14.20 -25.55
CA THR A 294 -11.76 14.31 -25.36
C THR A 294 -12.20 15.77 -25.41
N ARG A 295 -11.45 16.67 -24.76
CA ARG A 295 -11.72 18.12 -24.77
C ARG A 295 -11.64 18.68 -26.19
N ASN A 296 -10.63 18.27 -26.96
CA ASN A 296 -10.44 18.78 -28.29
C ASN A 296 -11.48 18.23 -29.28
N ALA A 297 -11.85 16.96 -29.17
CA ALA A 297 -12.98 16.39 -29.91
C ALA A 297 -14.30 17.12 -29.61
N ALA A 298 -14.48 17.48 -28.33
CA ALA A 298 -15.57 18.33 -27.87
C ALA A 298 -15.57 19.72 -28.53
N HIS A 299 -14.42 20.41 -28.57
CA HIS A 299 -14.29 21.72 -29.23
C HIS A 299 -14.61 21.66 -30.73
N LEU A 300 -14.14 20.64 -31.46
CA LEU A 300 -14.44 20.48 -32.89
C LEU A 300 -15.95 20.37 -33.17
N ILE A 301 -16.70 19.71 -32.28
CA ILE A 301 -18.16 19.63 -32.41
C ILE A 301 -18.80 20.97 -32.03
N ALA A 302 -18.28 21.67 -31.02
CA ALA A 302 -18.80 22.97 -30.60
C ALA A 302 -18.61 24.04 -31.69
N GLU A 303 -17.43 24.10 -32.33
CA GLU A 303 -17.15 24.99 -33.46
C GLU A 303 -18.15 24.75 -34.61
N TYR A 304 -18.41 23.49 -34.95
CA TYR A 304 -19.43 23.16 -35.95
C TYR A 304 -20.84 23.64 -35.55
N ILE A 305 -21.21 23.52 -34.26
CA ILE A 305 -22.52 23.97 -33.76
C ILE A 305 -22.64 25.50 -33.80
N ASP A 306 -21.58 26.22 -33.41
CA ASP A 306 -21.54 27.68 -33.40
C ASP A 306 -21.61 28.24 -34.83
N ASP A 307 -20.86 27.64 -35.77
CA ASP A 307 -20.89 28.00 -37.19
C ASP A 307 -22.25 27.72 -37.86
N THR A 308 -23.08 26.84 -37.28
CA THR A 308 -24.40 26.44 -37.82
C THR A 308 -25.59 27.11 -37.12
N SER A 309 -25.35 28.16 -36.33
CA SER A 309 -26.34 29.12 -35.76
C SER A 309 -27.43 28.56 -34.82
N SER A 310 -27.37 27.29 -34.42
CA SER A 310 -28.41 26.67 -33.59
C SER A 310 -27.87 25.73 -32.49
N GLY A 311 -27.29 26.26 -31.41
CA GLY A 311 -27.03 25.35 -30.28
C GLY A 311 -26.20 25.80 -29.08
N ALA A 312 -26.39 27.01 -28.53
CA ALA A 312 -25.69 27.41 -27.30
C ALA A 312 -25.91 26.44 -26.11
N GLY A 313 -27.08 25.78 -26.02
CA GLY A 313 -27.37 24.79 -24.97
C GLY A 313 -26.71 23.42 -25.16
N LYS A 314 -26.31 23.06 -26.39
CA LYS A 314 -25.66 21.77 -26.71
C LYS A 314 -24.15 21.83 -26.46
N ALA A 315 -23.51 22.99 -26.65
CA ALA A 315 -22.09 23.22 -26.39
C ALA A 315 -21.72 23.06 -24.89
N VAL A 316 -22.60 23.45 -23.96
CA VAL A 316 -22.33 23.40 -22.51
C VAL A 316 -22.18 21.96 -21.99
N ALA A 317 -22.93 21.00 -22.54
CA ALA A 317 -22.80 19.59 -22.15
C ALA A 317 -21.45 19.00 -22.58
N ILE A 318 -20.92 19.48 -23.71
CA ILE A 318 -19.68 19.04 -24.34
C ILE A 318 -18.43 19.66 -23.66
N LEU A 319 -18.54 20.87 -23.11
CA LEU A 319 -17.44 21.60 -22.45
C LEU A 319 -17.11 21.15 -21.01
N ASN A 320 -17.93 20.28 -20.40
CA ASN A 320 -17.68 19.76 -19.05
C ASN A 320 -16.40 18.89 -18.93
N VAL A 321 -15.76 18.56 -20.04
CA VAL A 321 -14.52 17.77 -20.12
C VAL A 321 -13.30 18.54 -19.57
N ALA A 322 -13.26 19.87 -19.72
CA ALA A 322 -12.17 20.70 -19.21
C ALA A 322 -12.05 20.64 -17.67
N LYS A 323 -13.19 20.53 -16.97
CA LYS A 323 -13.25 20.35 -15.51
C LYS A 323 -12.61 19.04 -15.07
N THR A 324 -12.90 17.95 -15.79
CA THR A 324 -12.36 16.62 -15.50
C THR A 324 -10.86 16.54 -15.79
N ALA A 325 -10.37 17.21 -16.83
CA ALA A 325 -8.92 17.35 -17.07
C ALA A 325 -8.19 18.05 -15.91
N GLY A 326 -8.80 19.09 -15.32
CA GLY A 326 -8.28 19.78 -14.15
C GLY A 326 -8.19 18.91 -12.88
N GLU A 327 -9.24 18.13 -12.60
CA GLU A 327 -9.28 17.18 -11.46
C GLU A 327 -8.25 16.05 -11.62
N ILE A 328 -8.06 15.51 -12.84
CA ILE A 328 -7.03 14.51 -13.14
C ILE A 328 -5.61 15.08 -12.95
N ALA A 329 -5.39 16.35 -13.33
CA ALA A 329 -4.11 17.01 -13.16
C ALA A 329 -3.71 17.17 -11.68
N GLU A 330 -4.68 17.43 -10.80
CA GLU A 330 -4.48 17.52 -9.35
C GLU A 330 -4.10 16.19 -8.70
N ILE A 331 -4.77 15.08 -9.08
CA ILE A 331 -4.45 13.75 -8.56
C ILE A 331 -2.98 13.44 -8.73
N GLY A 332 -2.44 13.72 -9.90
CA GLY A 332 -1.05 13.36 -10.10
C GLY A 332 -0.04 14.39 -9.57
N LEU A 333 -0.42 15.61 -9.17
CA LEU A 333 0.47 16.44 -8.34
C LEU A 333 0.77 15.72 -6.99
N ALA A 334 -0.17 14.94 -6.48
CA ALA A 334 0.06 14.09 -5.30
C ALA A 334 1.03 12.93 -5.57
N ILE A 335 1.09 12.42 -6.82
CA ILE A 335 1.95 11.29 -7.25
C ILE A 335 3.39 11.74 -7.56
N THR A 336 3.57 12.80 -8.36
CA THR A 336 4.92 13.28 -8.76
C THR A 336 5.57 14.20 -7.74
N GLY A 337 4.84 14.68 -6.74
CA GLY A 337 5.31 15.70 -5.80
C GLY A 337 6.07 15.19 -4.59
N GLY A 338 5.81 13.96 -4.09
CA GLY A 338 6.37 13.47 -2.80
C GLY A 338 6.13 14.39 -1.58
N ALA A 339 5.44 15.51 -1.76
CA ALA A 339 5.38 16.62 -0.82
C ALA A 339 3.97 17.21 -0.83
N ALA A 340 3.31 17.04 0.32
CA ALA A 340 2.25 17.92 0.81
C ALA A 340 1.02 18.14 -0.09
N VAL A 341 0.18 17.11 -0.22
CA VAL A 341 -1.30 17.31 -0.17
C VAL A 341 -1.83 16.84 1.19
N ILE A 342 -1.13 17.20 2.26
CA ILE A 342 -1.65 17.20 3.64
C ILE A 342 -2.06 18.62 4.07
N ARG A 343 -1.71 19.67 3.33
CA ARG A 343 -2.21 21.04 3.61
C ARG A 343 -3.45 21.36 2.77
N GLY A 344 -4.53 20.67 3.09
CA GLY A 344 -5.87 20.95 2.57
C GLY A 344 -6.90 19.87 2.91
N GLY A 345 -6.49 18.60 2.96
CA GLY A 345 -7.40 17.47 3.16
C GLY A 345 -7.72 17.11 4.62
N THR A 346 -6.89 17.49 5.59
CA THR A 346 -7.06 17.06 7.00
C THR A 346 -8.02 17.92 7.82
N LYS A 347 -8.61 18.99 7.24
CA LYS A 347 -9.79 19.67 7.81
C LYS A 347 -11.06 19.57 6.97
N ALA A 348 -11.01 18.97 5.78
CA ALA A 348 -12.18 18.77 4.93
C ALA A 348 -12.84 17.38 5.07
N ALA A 349 -12.25 16.47 5.85
CA ALA A 349 -12.91 15.22 6.22
C ALA A 349 -14.05 15.40 7.25
N ALA A 350 -14.19 16.59 7.84
CA ALA A 350 -15.24 16.91 8.82
C ALA A 350 -16.32 17.88 8.31
N SER A 351 -16.16 18.46 7.11
CA SER A 351 -17.18 19.29 6.47
C SER A 351 -17.19 18.93 4.99
N GLY A 352 -18.24 18.28 4.52
CA GLY A 352 -18.40 17.76 3.15
C GLY A 352 -18.45 18.81 2.04
N THR A 353 -17.55 19.80 2.08
CA THR A 353 -17.43 20.86 1.09
C THR A 353 -16.18 20.59 0.26
N LYS A 354 -16.37 19.97 -0.92
CA LYS A 354 -15.35 19.96 -1.97
C LYS A 354 -15.04 21.41 -2.31
N MET A 355 -13.82 21.89 -2.02
CA MET A 355 -13.33 23.13 -2.64
C MET A 355 -13.14 22.85 -4.12
N VAL A 356 -14.10 23.29 -4.91
CA VAL A 356 -14.02 23.28 -6.37
C VAL A 356 -13.06 24.40 -6.77
N VAL A 357 -11.84 24.06 -7.18
CA VAL A 357 -10.94 25.02 -7.82
C VAL A 357 -11.35 25.10 -9.29
N THR A 358 -12.14 26.13 -9.64
CA THR A 358 -12.33 26.51 -11.04
C THR A 358 -11.02 27.08 -11.57
N ARG A 359 -10.22 26.23 -12.23
CA ARG A 359 -9.06 26.67 -13.00
C ARG A 359 -9.48 27.18 -14.37
N THR A 360 -8.78 28.19 -14.85
CA THR A 360 -8.90 28.64 -16.25
C THR A 360 -8.33 27.58 -17.19
N GLU A 361 -8.77 27.56 -18.44
CA GLU A 361 -8.27 26.61 -19.45
C GLU A 361 -6.74 26.62 -19.56
N ALA A 362 -6.13 27.82 -19.59
CA ALA A 362 -4.68 27.99 -19.63
C ALA A 362 -3.93 27.38 -18.42
N GLU A 363 -4.53 27.40 -17.23
CA GLU A 363 -3.93 26.78 -16.04
C GLU A 363 -3.98 25.25 -16.11
N VAL A 364 -5.05 24.68 -16.67
CA VAL A 364 -5.15 23.24 -16.93
C VAL A 364 -4.09 22.81 -17.94
N ASP A 365 -3.84 23.65 -18.94
CA ASP A 365 -2.89 23.37 -20.01
C ASP A 365 -1.43 23.39 -19.54
N ILE A 366 -1.04 24.37 -18.73
CA ILE A 366 0.29 24.41 -18.10
C ILE A 366 0.53 23.18 -17.20
N LEU A 367 -0.49 22.73 -16.48
CA LEU A 367 -0.40 21.56 -15.62
C LEU A 367 -0.30 20.27 -16.42
N LEU A 368 -1.06 20.15 -17.51
CA LEU A 368 -0.94 19.05 -18.47
C LEU A 368 0.48 18.97 -19.00
N GLU A 369 1.05 20.07 -19.51
CA GLU A 369 2.40 20.10 -20.07
C GLU A 369 3.48 19.69 -19.07
N LYS A 370 3.41 20.23 -17.84
CA LYS A 370 4.37 19.90 -16.78
C LYS A 370 4.34 18.41 -16.44
N GLU A 371 3.17 17.80 -16.45
CA GLU A 371 2.98 16.42 -16.00
C GLU A 371 3.20 15.41 -17.12
N PHE A 372 2.89 15.77 -18.36
CA PHE A 372 3.35 15.04 -19.54
C PHE A 372 4.87 14.98 -19.63
N SER A 373 5.53 16.13 -19.44
CA SER A 373 6.99 16.22 -19.49
C SER A 373 7.65 15.31 -18.46
N LYS A 374 7.11 15.26 -17.23
CA LYS A 374 7.59 14.36 -16.18
C LYS A 374 7.33 12.88 -16.48
N ALA A 375 6.16 12.55 -17.02
CA ALA A 375 5.81 11.18 -17.36
C ALA A 375 6.68 10.65 -18.51
N ILE A 376 6.89 11.45 -19.55
CA ILE A 376 7.79 11.14 -20.68
C ILE A 376 9.24 10.96 -20.22
N ALA A 377 9.70 11.79 -19.29
CA ALA A 377 11.05 11.66 -18.74
C ALA A 377 11.25 10.34 -17.96
N LYS A 378 10.19 9.77 -17.38
CA LYS A 378 10.22 8.49 -16.68
C LYS A 378 9.99 7.29 -17.60
N ASP A 379 9.20 7.44 -18.65
CA ASP A 379 8.89 6.38 -19.62
C ASP A 379 8.97 6.91 -21.07
N PRO A 380 10.10 6.70 -21.77
CA PRO A 380 10.27 7.13 -23.15
C PRO A 380 9.32 6.44 -24.15
N SER A 381 8.79 5.26 -23.81
CA SER A 381 7.83 4.55 -24.67
C SER A 381 6.49 5.30 -24.75
N LEU A 382 6.15 6.03 -23.69
CA LEU A 382 5.00 6.92 -23.61
C LEU A 382 5.09 8.05 -24.64
N ALA A 383 6.31 8.54 -24.93
CA ALA A 383 6.52 9.55 -25.97
C ALA A 383 6.32 8.99 -27.39
N ALA A 384 6.64 7.72 -27.63
CA ALA A 384 6.39 7.07 -28.92
C ALA A 384 4.88 6.86 -29.15
N ASP A 385 4.17 6.44 -28.11
CA ASP A 385 2.72 6.29 -28.15
C ASP A 385 2.00 7.64 -28.32
N LEU A 386 2.48 8.71 -27.67
CA LEU A 386 1.95 10.07 -27.86
C LEU A 386 2.30 10.67 -29.22
N LYS A 387 3.43 10.31 -29.85
CA LYS A 387 3.77 10.73 -31.23
C LYS A 387 2.85 10.13 -32.28
N SER A 388 2.18 9.01 -31.98
CA SER A 388 1.16 8.42 -32.86
C SER A 388 -0.18 9.18 -32.85
N TRP A 389 -0.30 10.21 -32.00
CA TRP A 389 -1.47 11.06 -31.90
C TRP A 389 -1.56 11.97 -33.15
N PRO A 390 -2.67 11.95 -33.92
CA PRO A 390 -2.82 12.82 -35.08
C PRO A 390 -2.71 14.31 -34.72
N ALA A 391 -1.89 15.04 -35.48
CA ALA A 391 -1.67 16.49 -35.38
C ALA A 391 -2.90 17.37 -35.71
N HIS A 392 -4.06 16.77 -35.97
CA HIS A 392 -5.32 17.44 -36.37
C HIS A 392 -6.22 17.83 -35.19
N VAL A 393 -5.75 17.62 -33.97
CA VAL A 393 -6.49 17.90 -32.75
C VAL A 393 -5.83 19.12 -32.10
N PRO A 394 -6.44 20.32 -32.11
CA PRO A 394 -5.80 21.53 -31.62
C PRO A 394 -5.37 21.32 -30.17
N GLY A 395 -4.07 21.29 -29.93
CA GLY A 395 -3.57 21.34 -28.56
C GLY A 395 -4.01 22.64 -27.91
N PRO A 396 -4.11 22.69 -26.58
CA PRO A 396 -4.38 23.94 -25.90
C PRO A 396 -3.43 25.06 -26.33
N ALA A 397 -3.95 26.30 -26.32
CA ALA A 397 -3.24 27.49 -26.71
C ALA A 397 -1.98 27.66 -25.83
N GLY A 398 -0.83 27.21 -26.34
CA GLY A 398 0.42 27.16 -25.58
C GLY A 398 1.29 25.93 -25.84
N THR A 399 0.72 24.86 -26.42
CA THR A 399 1.44 23.59 -26.69
C THR A 399 2.88 23.78 -27.17
N VAL A 400 3.82 23.36 -26.32
CA VAL A 400 5.26 23.37 -26.55
C VAL A 400 5.63 22.48 -27.74
N ASN A 401 5.53 23.05 -28.93
CA ASN A 401 6.48 22.83 -30.03
C ASN A 401 7.40 24.06 -30.20
N ARG A 402 7.47 24.93 -29.18
CA ARG A 402 8.44 26.02 -29.13
C ARG A 402 9.51 25.69 -28.10
N SER A 403 10.68 25.25 -28.60
CA SER A 403 11.98 25.30 -27.93
C SER A 403 12.28 24.23 -26.87
N THR A 404 12.64 23.01 -27.30
CA THR A 404 13.90 22.40 -26.84
C THR A 404 14.66 21.88 -28.06
N SER A 405 15.96 22.19 -28.07
CA SER A 405 16.86 22.15 -29.21
C SER A 405 17.10 20.75 -29.77
N GLY A 406 16.87 20.57 -31.08
CA GLY A 406 17.45 19.49 -31.88
C GLY A 406 16.45 18.71 -32.76
N ALA A 407 16.35 19.10 -34.04
CA ALA A 407 15.70 18.40 -35.17
C ALA A 407 14.16 18.47 -35.34
N PRO A 408 13.65 18.32 -36.58
CA PRO A 408 13.76 19.22 -37.73
C PRO A 408 12.56 20.18 -37.81
N LYS A 409 12.81 21.39 -38.35
CA LYS A 409 11.82 22.45 -38.53
C LYS A 409 10.66 22.02 -39.45
N GLY A 410 9.44 22.30 -39.01
CA GLY A 410 8.27 22.41 -39.88
C GLY A 410 7.14 21.45 -39.54
N LEU A 411 6.42 21.70 -38.45
CA LEU A 411 5.06 21.20 -38.21
C LEU A 411 4.45 22.14 -37.17
N LEU A 412 3.30 22.75 -37.48
CA LEU A 412 2.54 23.71 -36.67
C LEU A 412 2.96 25.19 -36.81
N THR A 413 2.85 25.72 -38.03
CA THR A 413 2.31 27.07 -38.24
C THR A 413 0.81 26.94 -38.55
N PRO A 414 -0.04 27.90 -38.16
CA PRO A 414 -1.40 27.95 -38.65
C PRO A 414 -1.32 28.18 -40.16
N ARG A 415 -1.51 27.13 -40.95
CA ARG A 415 -1.93 27.33 -42.33
C ARG A 415 -3.37 27.80 -42.22
N GLY A 416 -3.56 29.10 -42.45
CA GLY A 416 -4.88 29.69 -42.57
C GLY A 416 -5.73 28.86 -43.52
N TYR A 417 -6.97 28.64 -43.11
CA TYR A 417 -8.01 28.21 -44.02
C TYR A 417 -8.15 29.28 -45.12
N ARG A 418 -7.91 28.87 -46.37
CA ARG A 418 -8.49 29.44 -47.57
C ARG A 418 -9.23 28.33 -48.28
#